data_AF-A0A7C4BS42-F1
#
_entry.id   AF-A0A7C4BS42-F1
#
_cell.length_a   1.000
_cell.length_b   1.000
_cell.length_c   1.000
_cell.angle_alpha   90.00
_cell.angle_beta   90.00
_cell.angle_gamma   90.00
#
_symmetry.space_group_name_H-M   'P 1'
#
loop_
_entity.id
_entity.type
_entity.pdbx_description
1 polymer ?
#
loop_
_entity_poly.entity_id
_entity_poly.type
_entity_poly.pdbx_seq_one_letter_code
_entity_poly.pdbx_strand_id
1 'polypeptide(L)'
;MRITFAPGAWIHAGRITAACISLCGMVSTRYITPFVQPGERVRQAVQKINTTVDLLISDLHIIKQTIKSPISEAGTITTAGSYILTNTIEGSITIAASDVFLDLNGYGIHNESEEGCITV
;
A
#
# COMPACT_ATOMS: atom_id res chain seq x y z
N MET A 1 -26.34 26.06 27.76
CA MET A 1 -26.81 27.28 27.08
C MET A 1 -27.83 26.86 26.03
N ARG A 2 -29.08 27.34 26.14
CA ARG A 2 -30.21 26.93 25.28
C ARG A 2 -30.57 28.10 24.38
N ILE A 3 -30.53 27.92 23.06
CA ILE A 3 -30.95 28.94 22.09
C ILE A 3 -32.39 28.62 21.70
N THR A 4 -33.31 29.54 21.95
CA THR A 4 -34.73 29.39 21.59
C THR A 4 -34.99 30.24 20.36
N PHE A 5 -35.51 29.64 19.29
CA PHE A 5 -35.88 30.33 18.06
C PHE A 5 -37.37 30.69 18.08
N ALA A 6 -37.72 31.84 17.51
CA ALA A 6 -39.12 32.24 17.32
C ALA A 6 -39.80 31.36 16.26
N PRO A 7 -41.13 31.16 16.32
CA PRO A 7 -41.85 30.33 15.35
C PRO A 7 -41.73 30.94 13.95
N GLY A 8 -41.20 30.17 12.98
CA GLY A 8 -41.04 30.59 11.58
C GLY A 8 -39.61 30.83 11.11
N ALA A 9 -38.59 30.63 11.96
CA ALA A 9 -37.18 30.71 11.55
C ALA A 9 -36.75 29.43 10.81
N TRP A 10 -36.40 29.56 9.52
CA TRP A 10 -35.87 28.47 8.70
C TRP A 10 -34.36 28.59 8.55
N ILE A 11 -33.64 27.50 8.80
CA ILE A 11 -32.19 27.42 8.59
C ILE A 11 -31.96 26.94 7.16
N HIS A 12 -31.61 27.85 6.25
CA HIS A 12 -31.08 27.45 4.95
C HIS A 12 -29.57 27.23 5.07
N ALA A 13 -29.14 26.06 4.61
CA ALA A 13 -27.75 25.66 4.61
C ALA A 13 -26.93 26.63 3.73
N GLY A 14 -26.13 27.47 4.39
CA GLY A 14 -25.15 28.31 3.73
C GLY A 14 -25.41 29.79 3.96
N ARG A 15 -24.55 30.37 4.82
CA ARG A 15 -24.36 31.81 5.09
C ARG A 15 -25.34 32.42 6.10
N ILE A 16 -24.87 32.52 7.35
CA ILE A 16 -25.26 33.62 8.23
C ILE A 16 -24.56 34.86 7.68
N THR A 17 -25.22 35.59 6.78
CA THR A 17 -24.76 36.90 6.34
C THR A 17 -25.05 37.87 7.48
N ALA A 18 -24.00 38.27 8.19
CA ALA A 18 -24.08 39.21 9.29
C ALA A 18 -24.63 40.56 8.80
N ALA A 19 -25.82 40.92 9.24
CA ALA A 19 -26.31 42.29 9.19
C ALA A 19 -26.76 42.71 10.59
N CYS A 20 -26.05 43.70 11.11
CA CYS A 20 -26.39 44.51 12.29
C CYS A 20 -26.30 43.82 13.67
N ILE A 21 -25.08 43.67 14.19
CA ILE A 21 -24.85 43.79 15.63
C ILE A 21 -23.94 45.01 15.84
N SER A 22 -24.58 46.18 15.98
CA SER A 22 -23.97 47.33 16.62
C SER A 22 -23.99 47.07 18.12
N LEU A 23 -22.82 46.86 18.73
CA LEU A 23 -22.44 47.37 20.05
C LEU A 23 -21.05 46.84 20.43
N CYS A 24 -20.08 47.76 20.37
CA CYS A 24 -18.83 47.85 21.10
C CYS A 24 -18.40 46.64 21.97
N GLY A 25 -17.21 46.10 21.66
CA GLY A 25 -16.35 45.42 22.64
C GLY A 25 -16.02 43.96 22.31
N MET A 26 -14.74 43.71 21.99
CA MET A 26 -14.09 42.40 21.81
C MET A 26 -14.53 41.55 20.61
N VAL A 27 -13.84 41.75 19.49
CA VAL A 27 -13.65 40.70 18.46
C VAL A 27 -12.83 39.58 19.10
N SER A 28 -13.50 38.63 19.76
CA SER A 28 -12.91 37.32 20.01
C SER A 28 -13.02 36.54 18.70
N THR A 29 -11.94 36.53 17.93
CA THR A 29 -11.70 35.59 16.83
C THR A 29 -11.75 34.17 17.40
N ARG A 30 -12.95 33.60 17.51
CA ARG A 30 -13.10 32.17 17.74
C ARG A 30 -12.54 31.46 16.52
N TYR A 31 -11.31 30.96 16.66
CA TYR A 31 -10.78 29.88 15.86
C TYR A 31 -11.83 28.75 15.83
N ILE A 32 -12.59 28.66 14.75
CA ILE A 32 -13.41 27.48 14.48
C ILE A 32 -12.42 26.41 14.03
N THR A 33 -11.87 25.65 14.97
CA THR A 33 -11.25 24.36 14.61
C THR A 33 -12.35 23.47 14.06
N PRO A 34 -12.18 22.82 12.89
CA PRO A 34 -13.21 21.94 12.37
C PRO A 34 -13.52 20.85 13.39
N PHE A 35 -14.79 20.77 13.81
CA PHE A 35 -15.28 19.67 14.64
C PHE A 35 -15.28 18.41 13.79
N VAL A 36 -14.19 17.63 13.87
CA VAL A 36 -14.12 16.31 13.22
C VAL A 36 -14.95 15.35 14.08
N GLN A 37 -16.09 14.89 13.54
CA GLN A 37 -16.93 13.91 14.23
C GLN A 37 -16.09 12.68 14.57
N PRO A 38 -16.29 12.03 15.74
CA PRO A 38 -15.51 10.85 16.13
C PRO A 38 -15.45 9.76 15.06
N GLY A 39 -16.52 9.57 14.29
CA GLY A 39 -16.57 8.61 13.17
C GLY A 39 -15.66 8.99 11.99
N GLU A 40 -15.46 10.27 11.71
CA GLU A 40 -14.57 10.72 10.64
C GLU A 40 -13.10 10.51 11.01
N ARG A 41 -12.76 10.71 12.29
CA ARG A 41 -11.42 10.38 12.82
C ARG A 41 -11.12 8.89 12.69
N VAL A 42 -12.12 8.04 12.97
CA VAL A 42 -11.99 6.58 12.82
C VAL A 42 -11.83 6.21 11.35
N ARG A 43 -12.62 6.78 10.44
CA ARG A 43 -12.49 6.53 8.99
C ARG A 43 -11.11 6.92 8.45
N GLN A 44 -10.60 8.09 8.82
CA GLN A 44 -9.26 8.54 8.43
C GLN A 44 -8.17 7.63 8.99
N ALA A 45 -8.31 7.19 10.24
CA ALA A 45 -7.38 6.23 10.85
C ALA A 45 -7.38 4.89 10.10
N VAL A 46 -8.56 4.35 9.77
CA VAL A 46 -8.69 3.09 9.01
C VAL A 46 -8.08 3.22 7.61
N GLN A 47 -8.33 4.31 6.89
CA GLN A 47 -7.71 4.55 5.59
C GLN A 47 -6.19 4.61 5.68
N LYS A 48 -5.66 5.32 6.68
CA LYS A 48 -4.22 5.40 6.90
C LYS A 48 -3.62 4.03 7.24
N ILE A 49 -4.30 3.23 8.04
CA ILE A 49 -3.89 1.85 8.33
C ILE A 49 -3.85 1.03 7.05
N ASN A 50 -4.91 1.03 6.24
CA ASN A 50 -4.97 0.26 5.01
C ASN A 50 -3.83 0.63 4.05
N THR A 51 -3.64 1.94 3.79
CA THR A 51 -2.52 2.39 2.94
C THR A 51 -1.15 1.99 3.49
N THR A 52 -0.97 2.02 4.82
CA THR A 52 0.30 1.62 5.44
C THR A 52 0.51 0.11 5.32
N VAL A 53 -0.54 -0.70 5.50
CA VAL A 53 -0.50 -2.15 5.31
C VAL A 53 -0.16 -2.49 3.87
N ASP A 54 -0.76 -1.81 2.89
CA ASP A 54 -0.46 -2.02 1.47
C ASP A 54 1.01 -1.73 1.14
N LEU A 55 1.55 -0.62 1.67
CA LEU A 55 2.97 -0.28 1.51
C LEU A 55 3.88 -1.32 2.16
N LEU A 56 3.57 -1.77 3.38
CA LEU A 56 4.37 -2.79 4.07
C LEU A 56 4.36 -4.15 3.34
N ILE A 57 3.24 -4.53 2.73
CA ILE A 57 3.15 -5.74 1.90
C ILE A 57 4.04 -5.60 0.67
N SER A 58 4.03 -4.43 0.01
CA SER A 58 4.91 -4.13 -1.13
C SER A 58 6.38 -4.21 -0.74
N ASP A 59 6.78 -3.58 0.36
CA ASP A 59 8.18 -3.59 0.82
C ASP A 59 8.66 -5.02 1.14
N LEU A 60 7.80 -5.83 1.77
CA LEU A 60 8.10 -7.23 2.07
C LEU A 60 8.33 -8.04 0.79
N HIS A 61 7.55 -7.79 -0.26
CA HIS A 61 7.74 -8.43 -1.57
C HIS A 61 9.13 -8.10 -2.16
N ILE A 62 9.55 -6.83 -2.09
CA ILE A 62 10.87 -6.39 -2.58
C ILE A 62 12.01 -7.02 -1.76
N ILE A 63 11.89 -7.06 -0.42
CA ILE A 63 12.92 -7.61 0.46
C ILE A 63 13.11 -9.11 0.18
N LYS A 64 12.03 -9.87 -0.02
CA LYS A 64 12.10 -11.29 -0.41
C LYS A 64 12.83 -11.54 -1.73
N GLN A 65 12.94 -10.51 -2.58
CA GLN A 65 13.68 -10.56 -3.84
C GLN A 65 15.15 -10.15 -3.73
N THR A 66 15.54 -9.56 -2.60
CA THR A 66 16.89 -8.98 -2.43
C THR A 66 17.94 -10.04 -2.07
N ILE A 67 17.56 -11.09 -1.33
CA ILE A 67 18.45 -12.21 -1.01
C ILE A 67 18.23 -13.30 -2.04
N LYS A 68 19.19 -13.46 -2.95
CA LYS A 68 19.14 -14.47 -4.01
C LYS A 68 20.11 -15.61 -3.69
N SER A 69 19.60 -16.84 -3.71
CA SER A 69 20.43 -18.04 -3.59
C SER A 69 21.08 -18.35 -4.94
N PRO A 70 22.42 -18.50 -5.02
CA PRO A 70 23.08 -18.81 -6.27
C PRO A 70 22.74 -20.22 -6.75
N ILE A 71 22.55 -20.38 -8.06
CA ILE A 71 22.40 -21.68 -8.73
C ILE A 71 23.42 -21.73 -9.85
N SER A 72 24.20 -22.81 -9.88
CA SER A 72 25.24 -23.06 -10.89
C SER A 72 25.07 -24.35 -11.68
N GLU A 73 24.11 -25.18 -11.31
CA GLU A 73 23.92 -26.53 -11.86
C GLU A 73 22.43 -26.84 -12.04
N ALA A 74 22.13 -27.79 -12.92
CA ALA A 74 20.78 -28.33 -13.11
C ALA A 74 20.28 -29.00 -11.83
N GLY A 75 18.97 -28.95 -11.58
CA GLY A 75 18.40 -29.51 -10.35
C GLY A 75 16.97 -29.08 -10.06
N THR A 76 16.53 -29.33 -8.83
CA THR A 76 15.17 -29.03 -8.38
C THR A 76 15.16 -27.97 -7.28
N ILE A 77 14.41 -26.89 -7.51
CA ILE A 77 14.14 -25.88 -6.50
C ILE A 77 12.93 -26.32 -5.69
N THR A 78 13.17 -26.72 -4.43
CA THR A 78 12.12 -27.25 -3.53
C THR A 78 11.72 -26.27 -2.43
N THR A 79 12.35 -25.09 -2.37
CA THR A 79 12.09 -24.07 -1.36
C THR A 79 11.71 -22.75 -2.02
N ALA A 80 10.67 -22.09 -1.49
CA ALA A 80 10.27 -20.74 -1.90
C ALA A 80 11.42 -19.74 -1.70
N GLY A 81 11.53 -18.75 -2.57
CA GLY A 81 12.58 -17.74 -2.45
C GLY A 81 13.05 -17.22 -3.81
N SER A 82 14.10 -16.41 -3.75
CA SER A 82 14.71 -15.84 -4.93
C SER A 82 16.03 -16.53 -5.23
N TYR A 83 16.28 -16.80 -6.50
CA TYR A 83 17.44 -17.52 -7.00
C TYR A 83 18.08 -16.74 -8.13
N ILE A 84 19.40 -16.88 -8.27
CA ILE A 84 20.18 -16.21 -9.31
C ILE A 84 21.12 -17.20 -10.00
N LEU A 85 21.10 -17.21 -11.34
CA LEU A 85 22.08 -18.00 -12.08
C LEU A 85 23.47 -17.36 -12.02
N THR A 86 24.48 -18.19 -11.80
CA THR A 86 25.89 -17.76 -11.79
C THR A 86 26.65 -18.18 -13.04
N ASN A 87 26.04 -19.00 -13.89
CA ASN A 87 26.56 -19.48 -15.16
C ASN A 87 25.42 -20.02 -16.02
N THR A 88 25.71 -20.26 -17.31
CA THR A 88 24.83 -21.05 -18.17
C THR A 88 24.77 -22.47 -17.64
N ILE A 89 23.56 -23.00 -17.52
CA ILE A 89 23.31 -24.36 -17.04
C ILE A 89 22.95 -25.25 -18.23
N GLU A 90 23.65 -26.37 -18.34
CA GLU A 90 23.29 -27.47 -19.24
C GLU A 90 22.41 -28.47 -18.45
N GLY A 91 21.22 -28.77 -18.96
CA GLY A 91 20.18 -29.56 -18.32
C GLY A 91 18.88 -28.78 -18.08
N SER A 92 18.15 -29.15 -17.03
CA SER A 92 16.88 -28.51 -16.67
C SER A 92 16.85 -28.07 -15.21
N ILE A 93 16.10 -27.00 -14.95
CA ILE A 93 15.72 -26.60 -13.59
C ILE A 93 14.24 -26.92 -13.42
N THR A 94 13.92 -27.74 -12.43
CA THR A 94 12.55 -28.04 -12.04
C THR A 94 12.15 -27.21 -10.84
N ILE A 95 11.02 -26.50 -10.91
CA ILE A 95 10.52 -25.67 -9.81
C ILE A 95 9.42 -26.46 -9.08
N ALA A 96 9.75 -27.04 -7.93
CA ALA A 96 8.84 -27.84 -7.11
C ALA A 96 8.34 -27.09 -5.85
N ALA A 97 8.42 -25.76 -5.86
CA ALA A 97 7.98 -24.88 -4.78
C ALA A 97 7.14 -23.73 -5.31
N SER A 98 6.24 -23.22 -4.46
CA SER A 98 5.52 -21.96 -4.72
C SER A 98 6.40 -20.75 -4.41
N ASP A 99 6.05 -19.58 -4.95
CA ASP A 99 6.73 -18.30 -4.70
C ASP A 99 8.24 -18.32 -4.99
N VAL A 100 8.61 -18.83 -6.16
CA VAL A 100 9.99 -18.85 -6.67
C VAL A 100 10.20 -17.70 -7.65
N PHE A 101 11.24 -16.90 -7.43
CA PHE A 101 11.71 -15.89 -8.37
C PHE A 101 13.07 -16.32 -8.91
N LEU A 102 13.16 -16.57 -10.21
CA LEU A 102 14.41 -16.95 -10.86
C LEU A 102 14.95 -15.78 -11.68
N ASP A 103 16.10 -15.25 -11.27
CA ASP A 103 16.88 -14.28 -12.03
C ASP A 103 17.95 -15.00 -12.86
N LEU A 104 17.82 -14.91 -14.18
CA LEU A 104 18.77 -15.53 -15.10
C LEU A 104 20.12 -14.81 -15.14
N ASN A 105 20.22 -13.57 -14.67
CA ASN A 105 21.48 -12.82 -14.58
C ASN A 105 22.27 -12.78 -15.91
N GLY A 106 21.57 -12.77 -17.04
CA GLY A 106 22.17 -12.81 -18.38
C GLY A 106 22.66 -14.19 -18.85
N TYR A 107 22.45 -15.25 -18.07
CA TYR A 107 22.75 -16.64 -18.43
C TYR A 107 21.55 -17.38 -19.03
N GLY A 108 21.84 -18.49 -19.69
CA GLY A 108 20.83 -19.38 -20.26
C GLY A 108 20.69 -20.69 -19.47
N ILE A 109 19.59 -21.39 -19.73
CA ILE A 109 19.44 -22.80 -19.45
C ILE A 109 19.33 -23.47 -20.81
N HIS A 110 20.20 -24.43 -21.09
CA HIS A 110 20.20 -25.21 -22.32
C HIS A 110 19.88 -26.64 -22.00
N ASN A 111 18.99 -27.26 -22.75
CA ASN A 111 18.76 -28.70 -22.67
C ASN A 111 19.12 -29.30 -24.03
N GLU A 112 19.76 -30.46 -24.00
CA GLU A 112 20.17 -31.21 -25.20
C GLU A 112 18.96 -31.64 -26.05
N SER A 113 17.77 -31.63 -25.45
CA SER A 113 16.50 -31.66 -26.17
C SER A 113 16.07 -30.22 -26.45
N GLU A 114 16.24 -29.78 -27.69
CA GLU A 114 15.90 -28.47 -28.27
C GLU A 114 15.07 -27.57 -27.35
N GLU A 115 15.72 -26.52 -26.82
CA GLU A 115 15.22 -25.53 -25.85
C GLU A 115 15.28 -25.97 -24.38
N GLY A 116 16.16 -25.31 -23.60
CA GLY A 116 16.23 -25.48 -22.15
C GLY A 116 14.90 -25.16 -21.48
N CYS A 117 14.14 -26.20 -21.16
CA CYS A 117 12.81 -26.04 -20.60
C CYS A 117 12.89 -25.82 -19.08
N ILE A 118 12.24 -24.76 -18.61
CA ILE A 118 11.84 -24.63 -17.21
C ILE A 118 10.56 -25.44 -17.05
N THR A 119 10.59 -26.46 -16.20
CA THR A 119 9.39 -27.22 -15.83
C THR A 119 8.91 -26.77 -14.45
N VAL A 120 7.67 -26.27 -14.41
CA VAL A 120 6.96 -25.82 -13.20
C VAL A 120 5.88 -26.82 -12.85
#